data_AF-A0AAE5Q9X9-F1
#
_entry.id   AF-A0AAE5Q9X9-F1
#
_cell.length_a   1.000
_cell.length_b   1.000
_cell.length_c   1.000
_cell.angle_alpha   90.00
_cell.angle_beta   90.00
_cell.angle_gamma   90.00
#
_symmetry.space_group_name_H-M   'P 1'
#
loop_
_entity.id
_entity.type
_entity.pdbx_description
1 polymer ?
#
loop_
_entity_poly.entity_id
_entity_poly.type
_entity_poly.pdbx_seq_one_letter_code
_entity_poly.pdbx_strand_id
1 'polypeptide(L)'
;MPEALKMQYKNIKGEAKGPIWQFSGLLIFALLIVFAIYSSGKNKEDTKLYLTQPAVGDIYEYEANNGSYSTMRLEKVTTDSLFLSLNDFEISKKSRIYKIDKEENYSEITYGYSKSEMIQMHKEGIVFDINRD
;
A
#
# COMPACT_ATOMS: atom_id res chain seq x y z
N MET A 1 -2.03 -46.05 43.86
CA MET A 1 -2.43 -44.68 44.29
C MET A 1 -3.73 -44.77 45.07
N PRO A 2 -3.81 -44.22 46.30
CA PRO A 2 -5.03 -44.15 47.10
C PRO A 2 -6.17 -43.43 46.35
N GLU A 3 -7.41 -43.93 46.46
CA GLU A 3 -8.57 -43.33 45.76
C GLU A 3 -8.86 -41.88 46.17
N ALA A 4 -8.65 -41.57 47.45
CA ALA A 4 -8.79 -40.20 47.97
C ALA A 4 -7.87 -39.21 47.24
N LEU A 5 -6.65 -39.62 46.90
CA LEU A 5 -5.70 -38.78 46.16
C LEU A 5 -6.11 -38.64 44.69
N LYS A 6 -6.70 -39.67 44.07
CA LYS A 6 -7.25 -39.58 42.71
C LYS A 6 -8.44 -38.61 42.64
N MET A 7 -9.33 -38.65 43.62
CA MET A 7 -10.48 -37.74 43.72
C MET A 7 -10.03 -36.29 43.90
N GLN A 8 -9.10 -36.02 44.82
CA GLN A 8 -8.58 -34.67 45.03
C GLN A 8 -7.83 -34.12 43.81
N TYR A 9 -7.03 -34.95 43.14
CA TYR A 9 -6.35 -34.57 41.90
C TYR A 9 -7.33 -34.19 40.79
N LYS A 10 -8.44 -34.94 40.62
CA LYS A 10 -9.48 -34.62 39.63
C LYS A 10 -10.18 -33.30 39.94
N ASN A 11 -10.49 -33.03 41.20
CA ASN A 11 -11.14 -31.78 41.61
C ASN A 11 -10.24 -30.56 41.35
N ILE A 12 -8.97 -30.63 41.75
CA ILE A 12 -7.99 -29.55 41.53
C ILE A 12 -7.75 -29.31 40.03
N LYS A 13 -7.65 -30.39 39.23
CA LYS A 13 -7.45 -30.29 37.78
C LYS A 13 -8.69 -29.73 37.06
N GLY A 14 -9.89 -29.95 37.59
CA GLY A 14 -11.14 -29.41 37.05
C GLY A 14 -11.34 -27.91 37.34
N GLU A 15 -10.84 -27.44 38.48
CA GLU A 15 -10.90 -26.03 38.90
C GLU A 15 -9.78 -25.17 38.28
N ALA A 16 -8.61 -25.76 38.03
CA ALA A 16 -7.47 -25.10 37.41
C ALA A 16 -7.64 -24.94 35.88
N LYS A 17 -8.55 -24.07 35.45
CA LYS A 17 -8.59 -23.62 34.05
C LYS A 17 -7.35 -22.77 33.76
N GLY A 18 -6.60 -23.12 32.72
CA GLY A 18 -5.43 -22.35 32.28
C GLY A 18 -5.82 -20.90 31.96
N PRO A 19 -4.96 -19.91 32.23
CA PRO A 19 -5.28 -18.50 32.05
C PRO A 19 -5.45 -18.17 30.56
N ILE A 20 -6.70 -18.02 30.13
CA ILE A 20 -7.09 -17.69 28.74
C ILE A 20 -6.41 -16.39 28.26
N TRP A 21 -6.10 -15.49 29.20
CA TRP A 21 -5.39 -14.23 28.96
C TRP A 21 -3.98 -14.40 28.36
N GLN A 22 -3.32 -15.56 28.53
CA GLN A 22 -2.01 -15.81 27.91
C GLN A 22 -2.07 -15.91 26.38
N PHE A 23 -3.25 -16.14 25.81
CA PHE A 23 -3.46 -16.15 24.36
C PHE A 23 -3.80 -14.77 23.77
N SER A 24 -3.85 -13.71 24.58
CA SER A 24 -4.10 -12.34 24.11
C SER A 24 -3.06 -11.89 23.07
N GLY A 25 -1.79 -12.25 23.26
CA GLY A 25 -0.75 -11.96 22.26
C GLY A 25 -0.99 -12.68 20.93
N LEU A 26 -1.48 -13.92 20.97
CA LEU A 26 -1.82 -14.69 19.77
C LEU A 26 -3.03 -14.10 19.04
N LEU A 27 -4.03 -13.64 19.80
CA LEU A 27 -5.21 -12.94 19.28
C LEU A 27 -4.81 -11.63 18.58
N ILE A 28 -3.97 -10.81 19.23
CA ILE A 28 -3.46 -9.55 18.65
C ILE A 28 -2.66 -9.84 17.38
N PHE A 29 -1.80 -10.86 17.40
CA PHE A 29 -1.02 -11.24 16.23
C PHE A 29 -1.90 -11.68 15.05
N ALA A 30 -2.94 -12.47 15.31
CA ALA A 30 -3.91 -12.84 14.28
C ALA A 30 -4.64 -11.63 13.69
N LEU A 31 -5.03 -10.65 14.52
CA LEU A 31 -5.64 -9.40 14.06
C LEU A 31 -4.69 -8.58 13.17
N LEU A 32 -3.40 -8.52 13.51
CA LEU A 32 -2.39 -7.83 12.69
C LEU A 32 -2.23 -8.47 11.31
N ILE A 33 -2.27 -9.80 11.22
CA ILE A 33 -2.21 -10.51 9.92
C ILE A 33 -3.43 -10.15 9.06
N VAL A 34 -4.63 -10.22 9.64
CA VAL A 34 -5.87 -9.87 8.93
C VAL A 34 -5.83 -8.41 8.45
N PHE A 35 -5.36 -7.50 9.31
CA PHE A 35 -5.20 -6.09 8.97
C PHE A 35 -4.20 -5.88 7.82
N ALA A 36 -3.05 -6.56 7.84
CA ALA A 36 -2.03 -6.44 6.80
C ALA A 36 -2.55 -6.90 5.42
N ILE A 37 -3.32 -7.99 5.37
CA ILE A 37 -3.94 -8.49 4.13
C ILE A 37 -4.98 -7.47 3.62
N TYR A 38 -5.86 -6.99 4.49
CA TYR A 38 -6.87 -6.00 4.14
C TYR A 38 -6.25 -4.70 3.60
N SER A 39 -5.24 -4.17 4.31
CA SER A 39 -4.53 -2.95 3.91
C SER A 39 -3.81 -3.08 2.57
N SER A 40 -3.23 -4.26 2.28
CA SER A 40 -2.53 -4.50 1.01
C SER A 40 -3.46 -4.56 -0.20
N GLY A 41 -4.71 -4.99 -0.01
CA GLY A 41 -5.72 -5.03 -1.08
C GLY A 41 -6.21 -3.62 -1.47
N LYS A 42 -6.37 -2.75 -0.47
CA LYS A 42 -6.93 -1.42 -0.66
C LYS A 42 -6.09 -0.52 -1.58
N ASN A 43 -4.76 -0.45 -1.39
CA ASN A 43 -3.87 0.34 -2.27
C ASN A 43 -4.02 -0.05 -3.76
N LYS A 44 -4.19 -1.35 -4.05
CA LYS A 44 -4.34 -1.82 -5.43
C LYS A 44 -5.69 -1.44 -6.04
N GLU A 45 -6.75 -1.45 -5.24
CA GLU A 45 -8.06 -0.98 -5.69
C GLU A 45 -8.04 0.52 -5.96
N ASP A 46 -7.42 1.31 -5.08
CA ASP A 46 -7.31 2.76 -5.21
C ASP A 46 -6.53 3.16 -6.48
N THR A 47 -5.35 2.57 -6.70
CA THR A 47 -4.58 2.78 -7.94
C THR A 47 -5.42 2.44 -9.19
N LYS A 48 -6.12 1.31 -9.20
CA LYS A 48 -6.95 0.92 -10.34
C LYS A 48 -8.12 1.90 -10.56
N LEU A 49 -8.73 2.38 -9.47
CA LEU A 49 -9.78 3.37 -9.52
C LEU A 49 -9.26 4.68 -10.13
N TYR A 50 -8.12 5.19 -9.65
CA TYR A 50 -7.54 6.45 -10.12
C TYR A 50 -7.08 6.37 -11.58
N LEU A 51 -6.58 5.20 -12.01
CA LEU A 51 -6.26 4.96 -13.42
C LEU A 51 -7.50 5.06 -14.34
N THR A 52 -8.67 4.62 -13.87
CA THR A 52 -9.93 4.70 -14.63
C THR A 52 -10.59 6.07 -14.56
N GLN A 53 -10.36 6.79 -13.46
CA GLN A 53 -10.96 8.09 -13.17
C GLN A 53 -9.86 9.10 -12.75
N PRO A 54 -8.99 9.48 -13.69
CA PRO A 54 -7.89 10.39 -13.42
C PRO A 54 -8.42 11.78 -13.08
N ALA A 55 -7.83 12.42 -12.09
CA ALA A 55 -8.20 13.75 -11.61
C ALA A 55 -6.94 14.63 -11.51
N VAL A 56 -7.11 15.92 -11.77
CA VAL A 56 -6.02 16.90 -11.58
C VAL A 56 -5.56 16.84 -10.13
N GLY A 57 -4.24 16.80 -9.93
CA GLY A 57 -3.59 16.59 -8.63
C GLY A 57 -3.14 15.15 -8.37
N ASP A 58 -3.54 14.17 -9.17
CA ASP A 58 -3.04 12.79 -9.03
C ASP A 58 -1.52 12.73 -9.19
N ILE A 59 -0.84 12.00 -8.31
CA ILE A 59 0.60 11.77 -8.34
C ILE A 59 0.85 10.32 -8.73
N TYR A 60 1.44 10.11 -9.89
CA TYR A 60 1.80 8.80 -10.41
C TYR A 60 3.25 8.50 -10.04
N GLU A 61 3.46 7.40 -9.33
CA GLU A 61 4.78 6.91 -8.98
C GLU A 61 5.27 5.91 -10.04
N TYR A 62 6.46 6.14 -10.59
CA TYR A 62 6.97 5.34 -11.70
C TYR A 62 8.45 4.97 -11.59
N GLU A 63 8.83 3.88 -12.25
CA GLU A 63 10.21 3.43 -12.42
C GLU A 63 10.81 4.03 -13.70
N ALA A 64 11.94 4.73 -13.55
CA ALA A 64 12.67 5.29 -14.69
C ALA A 64 13.56 4.22 -15.35
N ASN A 65 13.99 4.49 -16.58
CA ASN A 65 14.73 3.52 -17.41
C ASN A 65 16.06 3.02 -16.80
N ASN A 66 16.62 3.75 -15.84
CA ASN A 66 17.85 3.39 -15.11
C ASN A 66 17.60 2.57 -13.83
N GLY A 67 16.35 2.18 -13.56
CA GLY A 67 15.94 1.47 -12.34
C GLY A 67 15.79 2.37 -11.11
N SER A 68 15.87 3.70 -11.28
CA SER A 68 15.48 4.66 -10.25
C SER A 68 13.97 4.84 -10.24
N TYR A 69 13.48 5.61 -9.27
CA TYR A 69 12.07 5.91 -9.08
C TYR A 69 11.85 7.42 -9.09
N SER A 70 10.73 7.85 -9.65
CA SER A 70 10.34 9.26 -9.67
C SER A 70 8.80 9.40 -9.67
N THR A 71 8.32 10.63 -9.64
CA THR A 71 6.89 10.96 -9.63
C THR A 71 6.53 11.86 -10.79
N MET A 72 5.28 11.79 -11.23
CA MET A 72 4.70 12.73 -12.18
C MET A 72 3.31 13.14 -11.71
N ARG A 73 3.01 14.44 -11.80
CA ARG A 73 1.75 15.01 -11.30
C ARG A 73 0.82 15.39 -12.44
N LEU A 74 -0.45 15.05 -12.29
CA LEU A 74 -1.48 15.33 -13.29
C LEU A 74 -1.96 16.78 -13.21
N GLU A 75 -1.61 17.56 -14.23
CA GLU A 75 -1.96 18.98 -14.34
C GLU A 75 -3.27 19.18 -15.12
N LYS A 76 -3.53 18.32 -16.11
CA LYS A 76 -4.72 18.46 -16.96
C LYS A 76 -5.17 17.14 -17.55
N VAL A 77 -6.49 16.96 -17.61
CA VAL A 77 -7.15 15.81 -18.23
C VAL A 77 -7.94 16.26 -19.46
N THR A 78 -7.78 15.53 -20.57
CA THR A 78 -8.65 15.66 -21.75
C THR A 78 -9.44 14.37 -21.97
N THR A 79 -10.17 14.29 -23.09
CA THR A 79 -10.98 13.13 -23.45
C THR A 79 -10.16 11.85 -23.49
N ASP A 80 -8.98 11.89 -24.08
CA ASP A 80 -8.13 10.74 -24.37
C ASP A 80 -6.72 10.81 -23.75
N SER A 81 -6.32 11.97 -23.24
CA SER A 81 -4.94 12.24 -22.83
C SER A 81 -4.86 12.87 -21.45
N LEU A 82 -3.69 12.71 -20.83
CA LEU A 82 -3.30 13.21 -19.52
C LEU A 82 -2.04 14.04 -19.71
N PHE A 83 -2.02 15.25 -19.16
CA PHE A 83 -0.86 16.14 -19.20
C PHE A 83 -0.22 16.14 -17.82
N LEU A 84 0.99 15.58 -17.76
CA LEU A 84 1.71 15.28 -16.53
C LEU A 84 2.96 16.15 -16.44
N SER A 85 3.16 16.81 -15.30
CA SER A 85 4.43 17.43 -14.94
C SER A 85 5.35 16.38 -14.32
N LEU A 86 6.59 16.29 -14.79
CA LEU A 86 7.57 15.36 -14.24
C LEU A 86 8.30 15.99 -13.05
N ASN A 87 8.66 15.15 -12.09
CA ASN A 87 9.56 15.53 -11.02
C ASN A 87 10.99 15.62 -11.58
N ASP A 88 11.68 16.72 -11.30
CA ASP A 88 13.06 16.98 -11.74
C ASP A 88 14.09 16.07 -11.03
N PHE A 89 13.66 15.33 -10.00
CA PHE A 89 14.50 14.42 -9.24
C PHE A 89 14.10 12.96 -9.41
N GLU A 90 15.10 12.10 -9.25
CA GLU A 90 14.95 10.65 -9.17
C GLU A 90 15.55 10.15 -7.85
N ILE A 91 15.05 9.01 -7.36
CA ILE A 91 15.55 8.37 -6.15
C ILE A 91 15.78 6.87 -6.37
N SER A 92 16.82 6.32 -5.76
CA SER A 92 17.16 4.90 -5.90
C SER A 92 16.28 3.93 -5.10
N LYS A 93 15.41 4.44 -4.23
CA LYS A 93 14.57 3.60 -3.35
C LYS A 93 13.12 4.04 -3.41
N LYS A 94 12.25 3.17 -3.94
CA LYS A 94 10.80 3.33 -3.95
C LYS A 94 10.22 3.74 -2.59
N SER A 95 10.65 3.09 -1.50
CA SER A 95 10.16 3.40 -0.14
C SER A 95 10.55 4.79 0.40
N ARG A 96 11.31 5.58 -0.36
CA ARG A 96 11.74 6.94 0.01
C ARG A 96 11.26 8.00 -0.98
N ILE A 97 10.34 7.65 -1.87
CA ILE A 97 9.83 8.54 -2.91
C ILE A 97 9.22 9.84 -2.34
N TYR A 98 8.58 9.76 -1.17
CA TYR A 98 8.10 10.90 -0.38
C TYR A 98 9.14 12.01 -0.10
N LYS A 99 10.44 11.72 -0.27
CA LYS A 99 11.51 12.72 -0.10
C LYS A 99 11.65 13.66 -1.29
N ILE A 100 11.30 13.18 -2.48
CA ILE A 100 11.36 13.94 -3.72
C ILE A 100 9.96 14.40 -4.15
N ASP A 101 8.91 13.74 -3.68
CA ASP A 101 7.53 14.18 -3.90
C ASP A 101 7.23 15.47 -3.12
N LYS A 102 7.50 16.60 -3.78
CA LYS A 102 7.31 17.93 -3.25
C LYS A 102 6.91 18.87 -4.36
N GLU A 103 6.05 19.83 -4.04
CA GLU A 103 5.53 20.82 -4.98
C GLU A 103 6.64 21.49 -5.80
N GLU A 104 7.71 21.92 -5.14
CA GLU A 104 8.82 22.65 -5.76
C GLU A 104 9.68 21.81 -6.72
N ASN A 105 9.53 20.49 -6.71
CA ASN A 105 10.31 19.57 -7.51
C ASN A 105 9.63 19.22 -8.85
N TYR A 106 8.39 19.63 -9.06
CA TYR A 106 7.67 19.40 -10.30
C TYR A 106 7.97 20.48 -11.33
N SER A 107 8.31 20.06 -12.55
CA SER A 107 8.63 20.96 -13.66
C SER A 107 7.41 21.78 -14.09
N GLU A 108 7.63 23.02 -14.55
CA GLU A 108 6.56 23.80 -15.21
C GLU A 108 6.15 23.21 -16.57
N ILE A 109 6.98 22.31 -17.13
CA ILE A 109 6.75 21.65 -18.41
C ILE A 109 5.86 20.42 -18.20
N THR A 110 4.77 20.35 -18.96
CA THR A 110 3.89 19.18 -18.99
C THR A 110 4.11 18.33 -20.24
N TYR A 111 4.04 17.02 -20.07
CA TYR A 111 4.12 16.02 -21.13
C TYR A 111 2.78 15.32 -21.28
N GLY A 112 2.35 15.12 -22.53
CA GLY A 112 1.09 14.46 -22.84
C GLY A 112 1.27 12.95 -22.98
N TYR A 113 0.48 12.19 -22.21
CA TYR A 113 0.38 10.73 -22.28
C TYR A 113 -1.05 10.35 -22.64
N SER A 114 -1.22 9.34 -23.49
CA SER A 114 -2.58 8.82 -23.74
C SER A 114 -3.07 8.03 -22.52
N LYS A 115 -4.39 8.00 -22.28
CA LYS A 115 -4.97 7.14 -21.23
C LYS A 115 -4.63 5.67 -21.45
N SER A 116 -4.58 5.22 -22.71
CA SER A 116 -4.16 3.87 -23.07
C SER A 116 -2.70 3.58 -22.70
N GLU A 117 -1.81 4.56 -22.88
CA GLU A 117 -0.40 4.46 -22.53
C GLU A 117 -0.22 4.36 -21.01
N MET A 118 -0.90 5.20 -20.23
CA MET A 118 -0.84 5.10 -18.76
C MET A 118 -1.36 3.75 -18.25
N ILE A 119 -2.42 3.21 -18.88
CA ILE A 119 -2.91 1.86 -18.57
C ILE A 119 -1.87 0.80 -18.92
N GLN A 120 -1.17 0.96 -20.04
CA GLN A 120 -0.14 0.03 -20.47
C GLN A 120 1.09 0.09 -19.55
N MET A 121 1.57 1.28 -19.20
CA MET A 121 2.65 1.50 -18.24
C MET A 121 2.33 0.89 -16.88
N HIS A 122 1.07 0.96 -16.43
CA HIS A 122 0.66 0.29 -15.21
C HIS A 122 0.70 -1.23 -15.31
N LYS A 123 0.24 -1.81 -16.44
CA LYS A 123 0.30 -3.26 -16.68
C LYS A 123 1.73 -3.78 -16.76
N GLU A 124 2.65 -2.98 -17.29
CA GLU A 124 4.08 -3.28 -17.38
C GLU A 124 4.80 -3.12 -16.02
N GLY A 125 4.13 -2.55 -15.02
CA GLY A 125 4.69 -2.27 -13.70
C GLY A 125 5.57 -1.02 -13.65
N ILE A 126 5.66 -0.27 -14.75
CA ILE A 126 6.39 1.01 -14.82
C ILE A 126 5.72 2.02 -13.89
N VAL A 127 4.40 2.20 -14.02
CA VAL A 127 3.60 2.97 -13.06
C VAL A 127 3.05 2.02 -12.02
N PHE A 128 3.47 2.17 -10.77
CA PHE A 128 3.21 1.16 -9.74
C PHE A 128 2.31 1.63 -8.59
N ASP A 129 2.11 2.94 -8.43
CA ASP A 129 1.15 3.50 -7.49
C ASP A 129 0.61 4.84 -8.02
N ILE A 130 -0.58 5.21 -7.55
CA ILE A 130 -1.18 6.52 -7.81
C ILE A 130 -1.72 7.05 -6.49
N ASN A 131 -1.20 8.20 -6.05
CA ASN A 131 -1.63 8.88 -4.85
C ASN A 131 -2.57 10.04 -5.20
N ARG A 132 -3.62 10.18 -4.39
CA ARG A 132 -4.57 11.29 -4.42
C ARG A 132 -4.83 11.70 -2.98
N ASP A 133 -4.40 12.90 -2.63
CA ASP A 133 -4.64 13.53 -1.32
C ASP A 133 -6.09 14.05 -1.18
#